data_AF-A0A3B9RYW5-F1
#
_entry.id   AF-A0A3B9RYW5-F1
#
_cell.length_a   1.000
_cell.length_b   1.000
_cell.length_c   1.000
_cell.angle_alpha   90.00
_cell.angle_beta   90.00
_cell.angle_gamma   90.00
#
_symmetry.space_group_name_H-M   'P 1'
#
loop_
_entity.id
_entity.type
_entity.pdbx_description
1 polymer ?
#
loop_
_entity_poly.entity_id
_entity_poly.type
_entity_poly.pdbx_seq_one_letter_code
_entity_poly.pdbx_strand_id
1 'polypeptide(L)'
;QGVKLSLPKNVKVLQADIFDMKVQDLEINGSMIDVILSDMAPKTTGIRDADARRSYALNQKVLELSVSLLRSQGALLVKAFQGEPIEQLRREFSNSFAQVKLCKPKSS
;
A
#
# COMPACT_ATOMS: atom_id res chain seq x y z
N GLN A 1 -15.11 -3.58 12.42
CA GLN A 1 -15.62 -4.89 12.85
C GLN A 1 -14.40 -5.79 12.96
N GLY A 2 -14.16 -6.42 14.11
CA GLY A 2 -12.96 -7.25 14.27
C GLY A 2 -12.97 -8.48 13.38
N VAL A 3 -11.80 -8.87 12.88
CA VAL A 3 -11.64 -10.08 12.06
C VAL A 3 -11.96 -11.30 12.92
N LYS A 4 -13.15 -11.89 12.73
CA LYS A 4 -13.60 -13.11 13.42
C LYS A 4 -13.25 -14.37 12.61
N LEU A 5 -12.05 -14.45 12.07
CA LEU A 5 -11.60 -15.58 11.26
C LEU A 5 -10.49 -16.35 11.98
N SER A 6 -10.60 -17.68 11.99
CA SER A 6 -9.49 -18.54 12.39
C SER A 6 -8.45 -18.53 11.27
N LEU A 7 -7.27 -17.99 11.54
CA LEU A 7 -6.20 -17.87 10.56
C LEU A 7 -5.08 -18.90 10.83
N PRO A 8 -4.30 -19.26 9.80
CA PRO A 8 -3.13 -20.13 9.97
C PRO A 8 -2.14 -19.57 11.00
N LYS A 9 -1.38 -20.44 11.67
CA LYS A 9 -0.43 -20.06 12.74
C LYS A 9 0.65 -19.06 12.30
N ASN A 10 0.97 -19.03 11.02
CA ASN A 10 1.96 -18.14 10.41
C ASN A 10 1.38 -16.80 9.95
N VAL A 11 0.15 -16.47 10.33
CA VAL A 11 -0.51 -15.20 10.01
C VAL A 11 -0.72 -14.40 11.29
N LYS A 12 -0.17 -13.19 11.33
CA LYS A 12 -0.44 -12.20 12.37
C LYS A 12 -1.38 -11.14 11.79
N VAL A 13 -2.45 -10.81 12.50
CA VAL A 13 -3.37 -9.74 12.10
C VAL A 13 -3.24 -8.58 13.05
N LEU A 14 -3.11 -7.39 12.47
CA LEU A 14 -3.23 -6.12 13.16
C LEU A 14 -4.49 -5.41 12.62
N GLN A 15 -5.35 -4.97 13.53
CA GLN A 15 -6.50 -4.15 13.17
C GLN A 15 -6.26 -2.73 13.69
N ALA A 16 -5.90 -1.83 12.80
CA ALA A 16 -5.80 -0.40 13.08
C ALA A 16 -6.05 0.41 11.79
N ASP A 17 -6.12 1.73 11.92
CA ASP A 17 -6.14 2.64 10.78
C ASP A 17 -4.71 2.85 10.27
N ILE A 18 -4.49 2.68 8.96
CA ILE A 18 -3.17 2.86 8.34
C ILE A 18 -2.64 4.30 8.47
N PHE A 19 -3.52 5.29 8.59
CA PHE A 19 -3.11 6.69 8.77
C PHE A 19 -2.56 6.96 10.17
N ASP A 20 -2.95 6.16 11.16
CA ASP A 20 -2.45 6.24 12.53
C ASP A 20 -1.24 5.32 12.77
N MET A 21 -0.99 4.36 11.86
CA MET A 21 0.12 3.42 11.96
C MET A 21 1.48 4.07 11.74
N LYS A 22 2.46 3.57 12.47
CA LYS A 22 3.89 3.86 12.35
C LYS A 22 4.64 2.59 11.98
N VAL A 23 5.90 2.75 11.57
CA VAL A 23 6.80 1.65 11.22
C VAL A 23 6.87 0.60 12.33
N GLN A 24 6.98 1.04 13.59
CA GLN A 24 7.11 0.17 14.76
C GLN A 24 5.88 -0.73 14.97
N ASP A 25 4.70 -0.30 14.55
CA ASP A 25 3.47 -1.09 14.67
C ASP A 25 3.47 -2.29 13.69
N LEU A 26 4.25 -2.20 12.62
CA LEU A 26 4.32 -3.16 11.51
C LEU A 26 5.60 -3.99 11.51
N GLU A 27 6.53 -3.75 12.44
CA GLU A 27 7.76 -4.52 12.57
C GLU A 27 7.48 -5.98 12.94
N ILE A 28 8.19 -6.89 12.28
CA ILE A 28 8.08 -8.34 12.51
C ILE A 28 9.38 -8.82 13.13
N ASN A 29 9.46 -8.80 14.46
CA ASN A 29 10.60 -9.32 15.23
C ASN A 29 11.97 -8.79 14.74
N GLY A 30 12.05 -7.52 14.34
CA GLY A 30 13.28 -6.90 13.81
C GLY A 30 13.71 -7.40 12.42
N SER A 31 12.88 -8.20 11.76
CA SER A 31 13.10 -8.63 10.38
C SER A 31 12.53 -7.62 9.40
N MET A 32 13.29 -7.36 8.35
CA MET A 32 12.84 -6.54 7.22
C MET A 32 11.87 -7.33 6.35
N ILE A 33 10.93 -6.64 5.71
CA ILE A 33 9.88 -7.24 4.88
C ILE A 33 10.38 -7.45 3.45
N ASP A 34 10.13 -8.63 2.87
CA ASP A 34 10.43 -8.92 1.47
C ASP A 34 9.49 -8.19 0.50
N VAL A 35 8.18 -8.27 0.78
CA VAL A 35 7.12 -7.78 -0.09
C VAL A 35 6.02 -7.12 0.74
N ILE A 36 5.61 -5.92 0.33
CA ILE A 36 4.41 -5.25 0.82
C ILE A 36 3.36 -5.24 -0.29
N LEU A 37 2.15 -5.69 0.03
CA LEU A 37 1.00 -5.67 -0.86
C LEU A 37 -0.10 -4.80 -0.25
N SER A 38 -0.58 -3.81 -1.00
CA SER A 38 -1.71 -2.97 -0.61
C SER A 38 -2.83 -3.07 -1.65
N ASP A 39 -3.90 -3.77 -1.30
CA ASP A 39 -5.17 -3.78 -2.06
C ASP A 39 -6.17 -2.73 -1.49
N MET A 40 -5.67 -1.72 -0.78
CA MET A 40 -6.52 -0.68 -0.21
C MET A 40 -7.23 0.12 -1.30
N ALA A 41 -8.51 0.40 -1.08
CA ALA A 41 -9.31 1.27 -1.91
C ALA A 41 -10.18 2.15 -1.00
N PRO A 42 -10.36 3.44 -1.35
CA PRO A 42 -11.26 4.30 -0.59
C PRO A 42 -12.71 3.87 -0.82
N LYS A 43 -13.61 4.26 0.10
CA LYS A 43 -15.04 4.25 -0.19
C LYS A 43 -15.30 5.14 -1.39
N THR A 44 -15.77 4.54 -2.48
CA THR A 44 -16.05 5.25 -3.73
C THR A 44 -17.27 6.14 -3.57
N THR A 45 -17.17 7.33 -4.17
CA THR A 45 -18.24 8.32 -4.24
C THR A 45 -18.93 8.31 -5.59
N GLY A 46 -18.31 7.67 -6.59
CA GLY A 46 -18.71 7.74 -7.99
C GLY A 46 -18.12 8.96 -8.72
N ILE A 47 -17.54 9.91 -8.00
CA ILE A 47 -16.79 11.02 -8.57
C ILE A 47 -15.36 10.55 -8.79
N ARG A 48 -15.06 10.15 -10.03
CA ARG A 48 -13.77 9.55 -10.42
C ARG A 48 -12.56 10.29 -9.87
N ASP A 49 -12.58 11.61 -9.97
CA ASP A 49 -11.47 12.48 -9.57
C ASP A 49 -11.27 12.51 -8.04
N ALA A 50 -12.36 12.62 -7.29
CA ALA A 50 -12.32 12.54 -5.82
C ALA A 50 -11.86 11.15 -5.35
N ASP A 51 -12.35 10.08 -5.99
CA ASP A 51 -11.97 8.71 -5.68
C ASP A 51 -10.49 8.43 -6.02
N ALA A 52 -9.99 8.98 -7.12
CA ALA A 52 -8.57 8.90 -7.49
C ALA A 52 -7.66 9.62 -6.49
N ARG A 53 -8.04 10.82 -6.03
CA ARG A 53 -7.28 11.54 -4.97
C ARG A 53 -7.27 10.81 -3.64
N ARG A 54 -8.39 10.18 -3.25
CA ARG A 54 -8.44 9.38 -2.01
C ARG A 54 -7.60 8.10 -2.11
N SER A 55 -7.61 7.44 -3.27
CA SER A 55 -6.72 6.30 -3.55
C SER A 55 -5.26 6.71 -3.51
N TYR A 56 -4.94 7.87 -4.07
CA TYR A 56 -3.60 8.43 -4.03
C TYR A 56 -3.10 8.67 -2.59
N ALA A 57 -3.92 9.27 -1.71
CA ALA A 57 -3.54 9.47 -0.31
C ALA A 57 -3.23 8.16 0.44
N LEU A 58 -4.01 7.09 0.19
CA LEU A 58 -3.74 5.76 0.74
C LEU A 58 -2.38 5.23 0.23
N ASN A 59 -2.11 5.38 -1.07
CA ASN A 59 -0.86 4.90 -1.67
C ASN A 59 0.37 5.67 -1.18
N GLN A 60 0.24 6.97 -0.92
CA GLN A 60 1.31 7.76 -0.31
C GLN A 60 1.65 7.27 1.09
N LYS A 61 0.64 6.97 1.92
CA LYS A 61 0.88 6.46 3.27
C LYS A 61 1.60 5.10 3.24
N VAL A 62 1.24 4.22 2.29
CA VAL A 62 1.94 2.95 2.11
C VAL A 62 3.38 3.15 1.64
N LEU A 63 3.61 4.07 0.68
CA LEU A 63 4.97 4.38 0.21
C LEU A 63 5.86 4.84 1.37
N GLU A 64 5.36 5.77 2.20
CA GLU A 64 6.04 6.27 3.39
C GLU A 64 6.50 5.14 4.32
N LEU A 65 5.58 4.23 4.68
CA LEU A 65 5.88 3.09 5.56
C LEU A 65 6.84 2.09 4.89
N SER A 66 6.71 1.89 3.59
CA SER A 66 7.45 0.86 2.85
C SER A 66 8.95 1.14 2.81
N VAL A 67 9.37 2.41 2.74
CA VAL A 67 10.78 2.78 2.68
C VAL A 67 11.57 2.32 3.91
N SER A 68 10.93 2.29 5.09
CA SER A 68 11.57 1.83 6.33
C SER A 68 11.39 0.35 6.60
N LEU A 69 10.31 -0.26 6.11
CA LEU A 69 9.96 -1.65 6.40
C LEU A 69 10.56 -2.65 5.40
N LEU A 70 10.70 -2.27 4.14
CA LEU A 70 11.23 -3.16 3.11
C LEU A 70 12.74 -3.34 3.24
N ARG A 71 13.20 -4.58 3.07
CA ARG A 71 14.63 -4.81 2.89
C ARG A 71 15.13 -4.19 1.58
N SER A 72 16.45 -4.06 1.47
CA SER A 72 17.09 -3.77 0.19
C SER A 72 16.64 -4.76 -0.88
N GLN A 73 16.29 -4.25 -2.05
CA GLN A 73 15.71 -4.99 -3.17
C GLN A 73 14.34 -5.64 -2.89
N GLY A 74 13.63 -5.20 -1.84
CA GLY A 74 12.24 -5.58 -1.57
C GLY A 74 11.27 -4.99 -2.60
N ALA A 75 10.02 -5.50 -2.60
CA ALA A 75 9.01 -5.10 -3.57
C ALA A 75 7.76 -4.50 -2.91
N LEU A 76 7.19 -3.49 -3.56
CA LEU A 76 5.91 -2.89 -3.19
C LEU A 76 4.93 -3.02 -4.36
N LEU A 77 3.74 -3.55 -4.10
CA LEU A 77 2.60 -3.51 -5.01
C LEU A 77 1.44 -2.78 -4.35
N VAL A 78 0.90 -1.78 -5.05
CA VAL A 78 -0.27 -1.02 -4.59
C VAL A 78 -1.36 -0.98 -5.64
N LYS A 79 -2.61 -0.95 -5.18
CA LYS A 79 -3.77 -0.66 -6.01
C LYS A 79 -3.96 0.85 -6.13
N ALA A 80 -3.94 1.34 -7.37
CA ALA A 80 -4.17 2.74 -7.67
C ALA A 80 -5.37 2.90 -8.60
N PHE A 81 -6.19 3.92 -8.33
CA PHE A 81 -7.25 4.33 -9.25
C PHE A 81 -6.70 5.21 -10.36
N GLN A 82 -7.16 5.01 -11.59
CA GLN A 82 -6.76 5.82 -12.73
C GLN A 82 -7.35 7.23 -12.65
N GLY A 83 -6.48 8.22 -12.68
CA GLY A 83 -6.84 9.63 -12.75
C GLY A 83 -5.57 10.49 -12.84
N GLU A 84 -5.75 11.79 -12.71
CA GLU A 84 -4.66 12.77 -12.69
C GLU A 84 -3.49 12.41 -11.75
N PRO A 85 -3.71 11.89 -10.52
CA PRO A 85 -2.61 11.66 -9.58
C PRO A 85 -1.66 10.51 -9.95
N ILE A 86 -2.00 9.66 -10.93
CA ILE A 86 -1.27 8.40 -11.14
C ILE A 86 0.18 8.63 -11.60
N GLU A 87 0.42 9.65 -12.42
CA GLU A 87 1.78 10.00 -12.86
C GLU A 87 2.59 10.64 -11.73
N GLN A 88 1.94 11.41 -10.86
CA GLN A 88 2.59 11.94 -9.67
C GLN A 88 3.00 10.82 -8.72
N LEU A 89 2.11 9.85 -8.48
CA LEU A 89 2.42 8.67 -7.68
C LEU A 89 3.60 7.88 -8.27
N ARG A 90 3.61 7.67 -9.59
CA ARG A 90 4.71 6.98 -10.28
C ARG A 90 6.05 7.70 -10.08
N ARG A 91 6.07 9.04 -10.15
CA ARG A 91 7.27 9.85 -9.89
C ARG A 91 7.74 9.70 -8.45
N GLU A 92 6.84 9.79 -7.48
CA GLU A 92 7.16 9.60 -6.05
C GLU A 92 7.76 8.23 -5.78
N PHE A 93 7.20 7.16 -6.35
CA PHE A 93 7.74 5.81 -6.21
C PHE A 93 9.13 5.69 -6.85
N SER A 94 9.38 6.40 -7.95
CA SER A 94 10.67 6.34 -8.67
C SER A 94 11.81 6.99 -7.88
N ASN A 95 11.50 7.79 -6.84
CA ASN A 95 12.51 8.35 -5.93
C ASN A 95 13.03 7.30 -4.92
N SER A 96 12.27 6.23 -4.69
CA SER A 96 12.60 5.21 -3.67
C SER A 96 12.85 3.82 -4.25
N PHE A 97 12.38 3.54 -5.47
CA PHE A 97 12.50 2.23 -6.11
C PHE A 97 13.26 2.32 -7.43
N ALA A 98 14.16 1.35 -7.66
CA ALA A 98 14.95 1.25 -8.88
C ALA A 98 14.11 1.04 -10.16
N GLN A 99 12.93 0.43 -10.03
CA GLN A 99 12.00 0.21 -11.14
C GLN A 99 10.56 0.38 -10.68
N VAL A 100 9.80 1.19 -11.43
CA VAL A 100 8.36 1.39 -11.23
C VAL A 100 7.63 1.07 -12.52
N LYS A 101 6.61 0.21 -12.44
CA LYS A 101 5.78 -0.21 -13.57
C LYS A 101 4.30 -0.01 -13.24
N LEU A 102 3.58 0.62 -14.15
CA LEU A 102 2.12 0.62 -14.12
C LEU A 102 1.63 -0.62 -14.84
N CYS A 103 0.82 -1.44 -14.16
CA CYS A 103 0.25 -2.66 -14.71
C CYS A 103 -1.26 -2.64 -14.54
N LYS A 104 -2.00 -2.84 -15.64
CA LYS A 104 -3.44 -3.16 -15.60
C LYS A 104 -3.59 -4.63 -16.03
N PRO A 105 -3.95 -5.55 -15.12
CA PRO A 105 -4.14 -6.95 -15.48
C PRO A 105 -5.34 -7.12 -16.42
N LYS A 106 -5.34 -8.18 -17.23
CA LYS A 106 -6.44 -8.49 -18.17
C LYS A 106 -7.79 -8.72 -17.48
N SER A 107 -7.80 -8.97 -16.18
CA SER A 107 -8.96 -9.30 -15.36
C SER A 107 -9.48 -8.11 -14.52
N SER A 108 -9.32 -6.87 -15.00
CA SER A 108 -9.74 -5.67 -14.26
C SER A 108 -11.12 -5.18 -14.65
#